data_AF-A0A512B761-F1
#
_entry.id   AF-A0A512B761-F1
#
_cell.length_a   1.000
_cell.length_b   1.000
_cell.length_c   1.000
_cell.angle_alpha   90.00
_cell.angle_beta   90.00
_cell.angle_gamma   90.00
#
_symmetry.space_group_name_H-M   'P 1'
#
loop_
_entity.id
_entity.type
_entity.pdbx_description
1 polymer ?
#
loop_
_entity_poly.entity_id
_entity_poly.type
_entity_poly.pdbx_seq_one_letter_code
_entity_poly.pdbx_strand_id
1 'polypeptide(L)'
;MKHVFVAVCLLVSINSLRAQENGYTAPINPYVFPTFVEGTAKQKSGEVNKALFNYNTVTEEMIFDQGGKQLALDKIENIDTVYIEDRKFIPFGNVFYEVATTGKIPLFIQHKMQLIPPGNNSGLVALHKLPPSQILAK
;
A
#
# COMPACT_ATOMS: atom_id res chain seq x y z
N MET A 1 34.81 22.10 48.22
CA MET A 1 35.00 20.72 47.70
C MET A 1 33.69 20.03 47.26
N LYS A 2 32.50 20.43 47.74
CA LYS A 2 31.21 19.85 47.31
C LYS A 2 30.73 20.38 45.95
N HIS A 3 31.02 21.64 45.65
CA HIS A 3 30.61 22.31 44.40
C HIS A 3 31.43 21.89 43.16
N VAL A 4 32.65 21.36 43.36
CA VAL A 4 33.51 20.87 42.27
C VAL A 4 32.98 19.54 41.70
N PHE A 5 32.39 18.70 42.56
CA PHE A 5 31.80 17.42 42.15
C PHE A 5 30.51 17.61 41.32
N VAL A 6 29.72 18.64 41.62
CA VAL A 6 28.49 18.98 40.89
C VAL A 6 28.81 19.50 39.49
N ALA A 7 29.90 20.26 39.32
CA ALA A 7 30.31 20.77 38.02
C ALA A 7 30.81 19.67 37.06
N VAL A 8 31.42 18.60 37.59
CA VAL A 8 31.91 17.47 36.77
C VAL A 8 30.76 16.61 36.25
N CYS A 9 29.68 16.42 37.03
CA CYS A 9 28.51 15.66 36.58
C CYS A 9 27.73 16.34 35.44
N LEU A 10 27.76 17.68 35.35
CA LEU A 10 27.07 18.42 34.28
C LEU A 10 27.79 18.37 32.92
N LEU A 11 29.11 18.12 32.92
CA LEU A 11 29.93 18.09 31.69
C LEU A 11 29.91 16.73 30.99
N VAL A 12 29.50 15.65 31.66
CA VAL A 12 29.41 14.29 31.06
C VAL A 12 28.11 14.10 30.27
N SER A 13 27.10 14.93 30.51
CA SER A 13 25.75 14.80 29.93
C SER A 13 25.59 15.32 28.50
N ILE A 14 26.59 16.03 27.97
CA ILE A 14 26.51 16.70 26.65
C ILE A 14 26.98 15.82 25.47
N ASN A 15 27.48 14.60 25.72
CA ASN A 15 27.92 13.69 24.66
C ASN A 15 26.85 12.70 24.17
N SER A 16 25.60 12.79 24.64
CA SER A 16 24.49 11.99 24.11
C SER A 16 23.93 12.59 22.81
N LEU A 17 24.79 12.74 21.79
CA LEU A 17 24.41 13.23 20.47
C LEU A 17 23.94 12.07 19.59
N ARG A 18 22.61 11.97 19.50
CA ARG A 18 21.78 11.46 18.38
C ARG A 18 22.17 10.14 17.71
N ALA A 19 21.67 9.04 18.29
CA ALA A 19 21.46 7.76 17.60
C ALA A 19 19.97 7.51 17.26
N GLN A 20 19.21 8.56 16.92
CA GLN A 20 17.91 8.35 16.26
C GLN A 20 18.18 8.24 14.77
N GLU A 21 18.56 7.03 14.34
CA GLU A 21 18.40 6.64 12.95
C GLU A 21 16.91 6.73 12.64
N ASN A 22 16.50 7.65 11.76
CA ASN A 22 15.23 7.52 11.08
C ASN A 22 15.33 6.21 10.31
N GLY A 23 14.81 5.14 10.91
CA GLY A 23 14.87 3.79 10.34
C GLY A 23 14.52 3.91 8.87
N TYR A 24 15.48 3.54 8.02
CA TYR A 24 15.37 3.68 6.58
C TYR A 24 14.19 2.83 6.12
N THR A 25 13.00 3.41 6.04
CA THR A 25 11.86 2.74 5.41
C THR A 25 12.10 2.90 3.92
N ALA A 26 12.49 1.80 3.27
CA ALA A 26 12.47 1.74 1.81
C ALA A 26 11.14 2.35 1.31
N PRO A 27 11.15 3.18 0.25
CA PRO A 27 9.94 3.81 -0.24
C PRO A 27 8.90 2.71 -0.52
N ILE A 28 7.76 2.80 0.16
CA ILE A 28 6.66 1.85 -0.04
C ILE A 28 6.15 2.08 -1.46
N ASN A 29 6.26 1.08 -2.32
CA ASN A 29 5.63 1.10 -3.63
C ASN A 29 4.18 0.64 -3.47
N PRO A 30 3.17 1.52 -3.61
CA PRO A 30 1.77 1.11 -3.49
C PRO A 30 1.27 0.39 -4.73
N TYR A 31 2.09 0.19 -5.76
CA TYR A 31 1.68 -0.36 -7.04
C TYR A 31 1.98 -1.85 -7.19
N VAL A 32 1.12 -2.54 -7.93
CA VAL A 32 1.29 -3.96 -8.27
C VAL A 32 2.47 -4.19 -9.21
N PHE A 33 2.70 -3.28 -10.16
CA PHE A 33 3.83 -3.35 -11.10
C PHE A 33 4.94 -2.38 -10.67
N PRO A 34 6.22 -2.70 -10.91
CA PRO A 34 7.34 -1.83 -10.51
C PRO A 34 7.37 -0.50 -11.28
N THR A 35 6.78 -0.47 -12.48
CA THR A 35 6.61 0.73 -13.31
C THR A 35 5.24 0.69 -13.98
N PHE A 36 4.81 1.80 -14.59
CA PHE A 36 3.61 1.80 -15.43
C PHE A 36 3.91 1.07 -16.74
N VAL A 37 3.03 0.14 -17.12
CA VAL A 37 3.27 -0.78 -18.25
C VAL A 37 2.19 -0.62 -19.29
N GLU A 38 2.54 -0.78 -20.57
CA GLU A 38 1.56 -0.76 -21.65
C GLU A 38 0.46 -1.81 -21.42
N GLY A 39 -0.77 -1.37 -21.62
CA GLY A 39 -1.95 -2.22 -21.49
C GLY A 39 -3.13 -1.69 -22.30
N THR A 40 -4.25 -2.39 -22.19
CA THR A 40 -5.50 -2.05 -22.86
C THR A 40 -6.67 -2.10 -21.89
N ALA A 41 -7.45 -1.02 -21.81
CA ALA A 41 -8.77 -1.02 -21.20
C ALA A 41 -9.82 -1.29 -22.29
N LYS A 42 -10.50 -2.42 -22.19
CA LYS A 42 -11.65 -2.77 -23.03
C LYS A 42 -12.92 -2.28 -22.35
N GLN A 43 -13.68 -1.45 -23.05
CA GLN A 43 -15.00 -1.03 -22.61
C GLN A 43 -16.06 -2.09 -22.96
N LYS A 44 -17.18 -2.08 -22.23
CA LYS A 44 -18.36 -2.91 -22.53
C LYS A 44 -18.99 -2.56 -23.89
N SER A 45 -18.78 -1.34 -24.38
CA SER A 45 -19.15 -0.90 -25.73
C SER A 45 -18.37 -1.63 -26.83
N GLY A 46 -17.23 -2.25 -26.49
CA GLY A 46 -16.28 -2.85 -27.43
C GLY A 46 -15.10 -1.94 -27.79
N GLU A 47 -15.13 -0.66 -27.40
CA GLU A 47 -14.01 0.25 -27.58
C GLU A 47 -12.78 -0.24 -26.77
N VAL A 48 -11.60 -0.10 -27.37
CA VAL A 48 -10.33 -0.50 -26.74
C VAL A 48 -9.40 0.71 -26.67
N ASN A 49 -9.03 1.09 -25.46
CA ASN A 49 -8.12 2.20 -25.19
C ASN A 49 -6.76 1.68 -24.72
N LYS A 50 -5.68 2.13 -25.36
CA LYS A 50 -4.30 1.83 -24.97
C LYS A 50 -3.75 2.96 -24.10
N ALA A 51 -3.07 2.59 -23.02
CA ALA A 51 -2.34 3.51 -22.16
C ALA A 51 -1.25 2.75 -21.39
N LEU A 52 -0.44 3.47 -20.62
CA LEU A 52 0.38 2.87 -19.58
C LEU A 52 -0.45 2.75 -18.31
N PHE A 53 -0.57 1.55 -17.76
CA PHE A 53 -1.40 1.25 -16.60
C PHE A 53 -0.57 0.73 -15.41
N ASN A 54 -1.14 0.89 -14.23
CA ASN A 54 -0.73 0.19 -13.01
C ASN A 54 -1.94 0.10 -12.05
N TYR A 55 -1.86 -0.73 -11.02
CA TYR A 55 -2.91 -0.84 -10.02
C TYR A 55 -2.39 -0.38 -8.65
N ASN A 56 -3.05 0.62 -8.07
CA ASN A 56 -2.70 1.13 -6.75
C ASN A 56 -3.38 0.26 -5.68
N THR A 57 -2.59 -0.46 -4.90
CA THR A 57 -3.06 -1.38 -3.85
C THR A 57 -3.57 -0.69 -2.59
N VAL A 58 -3.27 0.61 -2.40
CA VAL A 58 -3.75 1.38 -1.25
C VAL A 58 -5.13 1.97 -1.54
N THR A 59 -5.32 2.57 -2.72
CA THR A 59 -6.63 3.11 -3.13
C THR A 59 -7.53 2.07 -3.81
N GLU A 60 -6.96 0.92 -4.20
CA GLU A 60 -7.63 -0.15 -4.96
C GLU A 60 -8.15 0.32 -6.34
N GLU A 61 -7.46 1.29 -6.94
CA GLU A 61 -7.82 1.91 -8.22
C GLU A 61 -6.87 1.48 -9.34
N MET A 62 -7.44 1.32 -10.54
CA MET A 62 -6.65 1.23 -11.77
C MET A 62 -6.17 2.63 -12.15
N ILE A 63 -4.86 2.82 -12.25
CA ILE A 63 -4.23 4.10 -12.59
C ILE A 63 -3.68 4.01 -14.01
N PHE A 64 -3.86 5.06 -14.82
CA PHE A 64 -3.24 5.21 -16.12
C PHE A 64 -2.39 6.46 -16.19
N ASP A 65 -1.31 6.41 -16.96
CA ASP A 65 -0.49 7.58 -17.27
C ASP A 65 -1.01 8.29 -18.53
N GLN A 66 -1.23 9.59 -18.40
CA GLN A 66 -1.57 10.48 -19.50
C GLN A 66 -0.55 11.61 -19.57
N GLY A 67 0.52 11.40 -20.32
CA GLY A 67 1.56 12.42 -20.53
C GLY A 67 2.31 12.78 -19.25
N GLY A 68 2.63 11.78 -18.42
CA GLY A 68 3.30 11.95 -17.12
C GLY A 68 2.36 12.27 -15.96
N LYS A 69 1.05 12.40 -16.23
CA LYS A 69 0.03 12.55 -15.19
C LYS A 69 -0.65 11.22 -14.91
N GLN A 70 -0.53 10.76 -13.68
CA GLN A 70 -1.18 9.54 -13.20
C GLN A 70 -2.62 9.85 -12.76
N LEU A 71 -3.59 9.16 -13.36
CA LEU A 71 -5.02 9.37 -13.14
C LEU A 71 -5.72 8.04 -12.84
N ALA A 72 -6.68 8.05 -11.93
CA ALA A 72 -7.57 6.91 -11.73
C ALA A 72 -8.50 6.75 -12.93
N LEU A 73 -8.72 5.51 -13.34
CA LEU A 73 -9.67 5.15 -14.38
C LEU A 73 -11.09 5.47 -13.88
N ASP A 74 -11.83 6.29 -14.62
CA ASP A 74 -13.20 6.65 -14.29
C ASP A 74 -14.22 5.68 -14.91
N LYS A 75 -15.50 5.84 -14.53
CA LYS A 75 -16.64 5.10 -15.10
C LYS A 75 -16.38 3.59 -15.20
N ILE A 76 -15.92 3.01 -14.08
CA ILE A 76 -15.54 1.59 -13.95
C ILE A 76 -16.69 0.68 -14.43
N GLU A 77 -17.94 1.10 -14.25
CA GLU A 77 -19.14 0.42 -14.71
C GLU A 77 -19.21 0.21 -16.24
N ASN A 78 -18.50 1.03 -17.03
CA ASN A 78 -18.42 0.91 -18.48
C ASN A 78 -17.22 0.08 -18.94
N ILE A 79 -16.35 -0.31 -18.02
CA ILE A 79 -15.18 -1.14 -18.30
C ILE A 79 -15.59 -2.60 -18.28
N ASP A 80 -15.15 -3.35 -19.28
CA ASP A 80 -15.29 -4.80 -19.32
C ASP A 80 -14.08 -5.46 -18.65
N THR A 81 -12.89 -5.12 -19.14
CA THR A 81 -11.63 -5.73 -18.70
C THR A 81 -10.47 -4.77 -18.93
N VAL A 82 -9.48 -4.78 -18.04
CA VAL A 82 -8.17 -4.17 -18.28
C VAL A 82 -7.12 -5.27 -18.41
N TYR A 83 -6.30 -5.22 -19.46
CA TYR A 83 -5.17 -6.11 -19.67
C TYR A 83 -3.87 -5.32 -19.50
N ILE A 84 -2.94 -5.84 -18.72
CA ILE A 84 -1.61 -5.27 -18.51
C ILE A 84 -0.63 -6.43 -18.64
N GLU A 85 0.23 -6.40 -19.65
CA GLU A 85 1.04 -7.56 -20.07
C GLU A 85 0.18 -8.82 -20.28
N ASP A 86 0.48 -9.92 -19.60
CA ASP A 86 -0.25 -11.18 -19.60
C ASP A 86 -1.34 -11.27 -18.51
N ARG A 87 -1.52 -10.20 -17.72
CA ARG A 87 -2.42 -10.16 -16.57
C ARG A 87 -3.74 -9.51 -16.93
N LYS A 88 -4.82 -10.11 -16.43
CA LYS A 88 -6.20 -9.69 -16.69
C LYS A 88 -6.85 -9.17 -15.41
N PHE A 89 -7.40 -7.97 -15.46
CA PHE A 89 -8.10 -7.32 -14.36
C PHE A 89 -9.56 -7.07 -14.75
N ILE A 90 -10.49 -7.48 -13.91
CA ILE A 90 -11.93 -7.28 -14.11
C ILE A 90 -12.51 -6.37 -13.03
N PRO A 91 -13.41 -5.43 -13.38
CA PRO A 91 -14.04 -4.56 -12.40
C PRO A 91 -15.09 -5.32 -11.58
N PHE A 92 -15.15 -5.03 -10.28
CA PHE A 92 -16.22 -5.49 -9.39
C PHE A 92 -16.48 -4.43 -8.31
N GLY A 93 -17.67 -3.83 -8.34
CA GLY A 93 -17.94 -2.63 -7.55
C GLY A 93 -17.02 -1.49 -7.99
N ASN A 94 -16.27 -0.93 -7.04
CA ASN A 94 -15.34 0.19 -7.28
C ASN A 94 -13.86 -0.25 -7.36
N VAL A 95 -13.58 -1.55 -7.41
CA VAL A 95 -12.22 -2.10 -7.43
C VAL A 95 -12.00 -3.04 -8.62
N PHE A 96 -10.76 -3.47 -8.83
CA PHE A 96 -10.41 -4.47 -9.85
C PHE A 96 -9.81 -5.73 -9.22
N TYR A 97 -10.29 -6.88 -9.67
CA TYR A 97 -9.70 -8.17 -9.33
C TYR A 97 -8.84 -8.67 -10.47
N GLU A 98 -7.66 -9.19 -10.15
CA GLU A 98 -6.87 -9.96 -11.10
C GLU A 98 -7.46 -11.37 -11.27
N VAL A 99 -7.52 -11.86 -12.50
CA VAL A 99 -7.92 -13.22 -12.82
C VAL A 99 -6.70 -14.13 -12.78
N ALA A 100 -6.58 -14.97 -11.74
CA ALA A 100 -5.43 -15.87 -11.57
C ALA A 100 -5.58 -17.15 -12.41
N THR A 101 -6.80 -17.69 -12.49
CA THR A 101 -7.09 -18.88 -13.29
C THR A 101 -8.47 -18.78 -13.93
N THR A 102 -8.57 -19.31 -15.15
CA THR A 102 -9.85 -19.47 -15.86
C THR A 102 -10.20 -20.95 -15.93
N GLY A 103 -11.38 -21.34 -15.48
CA GLY A 103 -11.82 -22.73 -15.47
C GLY A 103 -13.18 -22.93 -14.82
N LYS A 104 -13.53 -24.18 -14.48
CA LYS A 104 -14.79 -24.51 -13.79
C LYS A 104 -14.96 -23.76 -12.48
N ILE A 105 -13.86 -23.50 -11.79
CA ILE A 105 -13.80 -22.69 -10.57
C ILE A 105 -12.75 -21.61 -10.82
N PRO A 106 -13.16 -20.38 -11.20
CA PRO A 106 -12.22 -19.29 -11.41
C PRO A 106 -11.68 -18.78 -10.07
N LEU A 107 -10.38 -18.43 -10.05
CA LEU A 107 -9.74 -17.78 -8.90
C LEU A 107 -9.45 -16.31 -9.23
N PHE A 108 -9.77 -15.43 -8.28
CA PHE A 108 -9.52 -14.00 -8.37
C PHE A 108 -8.61 -13.55 -7.23
N ILE A 109 -7.71 -12.60 -7.53
CA ILE A 109 -6.80 -12.00 -6.55
C ILE A 109 -7.20 -10.53 -6.35
N GLN A 110 -7.37 -10.15 -5.09
CA GLN A 110 -7.51 -8.75 -4.69
C GLN A 110 -6.17 -8.26 -4.16
N HIS A 111 -5.58 -7.28 -4.85
CA HIS A 111 -4.37 -6.62 -4.36
C HIS A 111 -4.77 -5.50 -3.41
N LYS A 112 -4.37 -5.61 -2.14
CA LYS A 112 -4.71 -4.62 -1.13
C LYS A 112 -3.57 -4.42 -0.15
N MET A 113 -3.20 -3.15 0.06
CA MET A 113 -2.22 -2.74 1.05
C MET A 113 -2.89 -1.83 2.08
N GLN A 114 -2.64 -2.09 3.36
CA GLN A 114 -3.05 -1.21 4.45
C GLN A 114 -1.82 -0.51 5.02
N LEU A 115 -1.81 0.82 4.95
CA LEU A 115 -0.75 1.62 5.58
C LEU A 115 -1.07 1.75 7.06
N ILE A 116 -0.20 1.20 7.91
CA ILE A 116 -0.25 1.38 9.37
C ILE A 116 0.73 2.51 9.69
N PRO A 117 0.25 3.68 10.17
CA PRO A 117 1.15 4.75 10.59
C PRO A 117 2.08 4.24 11.72
N PRO A 118 3.36 4.63 11.74
CA PRO A 118 4.20 4.34 12.89
C PRO A 118 3.53 4.90 14.15
N GLY A 119 3.26 4.03 15.11
CA GLY A 119 2.65 4.43 16.37
C GLY A 119 3.54 5.46 17.07
N ASN A 120 2.96 6.56 17.54
CA ASN A 120 3.65 7.43 18.48
C ASN A 120 3.79 6.63 19.78
N ASN A 121 5.01 6.45 20.29
CA ASN A 121 5.33 5.72 21.52
C ASN A 121 4.84 6.45 22.80
N SER A 122 3.63 6.99 22.80
CA SER A 122 3.01 7.64 23.94
C SER A 122 1.91 6.75 24.48
N GLY A 123 2.28 5.84 25.39
CA GLY A 123 1.37 5.21 26.33
C GLY A 123 1.10 3.73 26.07
N LEU A 124 1.80 2.87 26.82
CA LEU A 124 1.25 1.82 27.68
C LEU A 124 -0.12 1.19 27.30
N VAL A 125 -0.40 0.82 26.05
CA VAL A 125 -1.61 0.06 25.68
C VAL A 125 -1.28 -0.94 24.57
N ALA A 126 -0.42 -1.91 24.89
CA ALA A 126 -0.18 -3.10 24.08
C ALA A 126 -1.09 -4.27 24.48
N LEU A 127 -2.31 -4.02 24.98
CA LEU A 127 -3.24 -5.08 25.42
C LEU A 127 -4.64 -4.98 24.79
N HIS A 128 -4.79 -4.47 23.56
CA HIS A 128 -6.08 -4.58 22.87
C HIS A 128 -5.97 -4.84 21.36
N LYS A 129 -5.07 -5.74 20.94
CA LYS A 129 -5.17 -6.36 19.62
C LYS A 129 -4.93 -7.87 19.71
N LEU A 130 -5.75 -8.55 20.50
CA LEU A 130 -5.98 -9.98 20.34
C LEU A 130 -7.23 -10.17 19.46
N PRO A 131 -7.19 -11.05 18.44
CA PRO A 131 -8.34 -11.32 17.59
C PRO A 131 -9.47 -12.01 18.37
N PRO A 132 -10.74 -11.93 17.92
CA PRO A 132 -11.92 -12.43 18.64
C PRO A 132 -11.96 -13.95 18.89
N SER A 133 -10.97 -14.72 18.44
CA SER A 133 -10.91 -16.18 18.58
C SER A 133 -10.30 -16.67 19.89
N GLN A 134 -9.92 -15.78 20.81
CA GLN A 134 -9.36 -16.15 22.12
C GLN A 134 -10.36 -15.98 23.29
N ILE A 135 -11.64 -15.67 23.02
CA ILE A 135 -12.69 -15.62 24.05
C ILE A 135 -13.41 -16.98 24.11
N LEU A 136 -12.69 -18.07 24.38
CA LEU A 136 -13.30 -19.29 24.93
C LEU A 136 -12.22 -20.23 25.49
N ALA A 137 -11.87 -20.08 26.77
CA ALA A 137 -11.37 -21.18 27.58
C ALA A 137 -11.40 -20.80 29.07
N LYS A 138 -12.47 -21.29 29.72
CA LYS A 138 -12.63 -21.63 31.14
C LYS A 138 -12.47 -20.56 32.22
#